data_AF-A0A3M0YN16-F1
#
_entry.id   AF-A0A3M0YN16-F1
#
_cell.length_a   1.000
_cell.length_b   1.000
_cell.length_c   1.000
_cell.angle_alpha   90.00
_cell.angle_beta   90.00
_cell.angle_gamma   90.00
#
_symmetry.space_group_name_H-M   'P 1'
#
loop_
_entity.id
_entity.type
_entity.pdbx_description
1 polymer ?
#
loop_
_entity_poly.entity_id
_entity_poly.type
_entity_poly.pdbx_seq_one_letter_code
_entity_poly.pdbx_strand_id
1 'polypeptide(L)' 'HDFSPIDPQSPSPLSRTHSKAYLRHLVHSGEWLGAMIASVHNLAFFLWLVKEARRHILEGDFAVWKKDMVERVQRRL' A
#
# COMPACT_ATOMS: atom_id res chain seq x y z
N HIS A 1 -11.11 -15.26 8.13
CA HIS A 1 -10.01 -15.91 7.42
C HIS A 1 -10.02 -15.42 5.97
N ASP A 2 -9.31 -14.33 5.68
CA ASP A 2 -9.18 -13.80 4.31
C ASP A 2 -7.79 -14.16 3.77
N PHE A 3 -7.73 -15.12 2.84
CA PHE A 3 -6.48 -15.57 2.24
C PHE A 3 -6.09 -14.79 0.98
N SER A 4 -6.81 -13.72 0.65
CA SER A 4 -6.38 -12.81 -0.42
C SER A 4 -5.01 -12.21 -0.08
N PRO A 5 -4.20 -11.83 -1.09
CA PRO A 5 -2.99 -11.07 -0.85
C PRO A 5 -3.30 -9.78 -0.08
N ILE A 6 -2.29 -9.26 0.65
CA ILE A 6 -2.40 -7.98 1.37
C ILE A 6 -2.86 -6.88 0.40
N ASP A 7 -2.17 -6.76 -0.73
CA ASP A 7 -2.57 -5.91 -1.84
C ASP A 7 -2.02 -6.48 -3.16
N PRO A 8 -2.88 -6.98 -4.07
CA PRO A 8 -2.46 -7.54 -5.34
C PRO A 8 -1.84 -6.51 -6.30
N GLN A 9 -2.14 -5.23 -6.11
CA GLN A 9 -1.61 -4.13 -6.93
C GLN A 9 -0.40 -3.44 -6.29
N SER A 10 0.02 -3.88 -5.09
CA SER A 10 1.13 -3.25 -4.39
C SER A 10 2.43 -3.37 -5.19
N PRO A 11 3.25 -2.31 -5.19
CA PRO A 11 4.61 -2.37 -5.74
C PRO A 11 5.49 -3.41 -5.04
N SER A 12 5.23 -3.71 -3.76
CA SER A 12 6.01 -4.68 -2.98
C SER A 12 5.62 -6.14 -3.32
N PRO A 13 6.59 -7.00 -3.69
CA PRO A 13 6.34 -8.43 -3.88
C PRO A 13 5.76 -9.12 -2.63
N LEU A 14 6.20 -8.70 -1.43
CA LEU A 14 5.73 -9.28 -0.16
C LEU A 14 4.23 -9.05 0.04
N SER A 15 3.71 -7.91 -0.38
CA SER A 15 2.28 -7.61 -0.30
C SER A 15 1.44 -8.42 -1.28
N ARG A 16 2.06 -8.94 -2.35
CA ARG A 16 1.40 -9.78 -3.36
C ARG A 16 1.46 -11.27 -3.03
N THR A 17 2.43 -11.70 -2.21
CA THR A 17 2.63 -13.11 -1.84
C THR A 17 2.04 -13.47 -0.48
N HIS A 18 2.09 -12.58 0.50
CA HIS A 18 1.52 -12.84 1.83
C HIS A 18 0.03 -12.52 1.86
N SER A 19 -0.74 -13.35 2.57
CA SER A 19 -2.17 -13.16 2.74
C SER A 19 -2.51 -12.21 3.89
N LYS A 20 -3.68 -11.58 3.82
CA LYS A 20 -4.22 -10.77 4.92
C LYS A 20 -4.41 -11.59 6.21
N ALA A 21 -4.86 -12.84 6.09
CA ALA A 21 -5.00 -13.75 7.22
C ALA A 21 -3.64 -14.03 7.89
N TYR A 22 -2.59 -14.24 7.10
CA TYR A 22 -1.25 -14.46 7.64
C TYR A 22 -0.71 -13.21 8.33
N LEU A 23 -0.84 -12.04 7.70
CA LEU A 23 -0.44 -10.78 8.34
C LEU A 23 -1.19 -10.54 9.65
N ARG A 24 -2.51 -10.75 9.66
CA ARG A 24 -3.35 -10.62 10.87
C ARG A 24 -2.89 -11.57 11.97
N HIS A 25 -2.55 -12.81 11.62
CA HIS A 25 -2.03 -13.78 12.57
C HIS A 25 -0.72 -13.28 13.19
N LEU A 26 0.27 -12.88 12.38
CA LEU A 26 1.56 -12.38 12.88
C LEU A 26 1.40 -11.18 13.82
N VAL A 27 0.52 -10.24 13.46
CA VAL A 27 0.23 -9.06 14.28
C VAL A 27 -0.42 -9.47 15.61
N HIS A 28 -1.36 -10.41 15.58
CA HIS A 28 -2.04 -10.89 16.79
C HIS A 28 -1.10 -11.71 17.70
N SER A 29 -0.20 -12.48 17.12
CA SER A 29 0.83 -13.27 17.82
C SER A 29 1.96 -12.41 18.40
N GLY A 30 2.01 -11.11 18.08
CA GLY A 30 3.10 -10.22 18.52
C GLY A 30 4.44 -10.48 17.83
N GLU A 31 4.42 -11.11 16.65
CA GLU A 31 5.64 -11.44 15.92
C GLU A 31 6.19 -10.23 15.15
N TRP A 32 7.49 -9.99 15.29
CA TRP A 32 8.21 -8.90 14.62
C TRP A 32 8.04 -8.91 13.09
N LEU A 33 7.86 -10.09 12.50
CA LEU A 33 7.61 -10.25 11.06
C LEU A 33 6.37 -9.49 10.60
N GLY A 34 5.32 -9.42 11.44
CA GLY A 34 4.10 -8.66 11.12
C GLY A 34 4.38 -7.17 10.95
N ALA A 35 5.16 -6.60 11.87
CA ALA A 35 5.57 -5.19 11.80
C ALA A 35 6.49 -4.91 10.59
N MET A 36 7.38 -5.84 10.26
CA MET A 36 8.26 -5.73 9.08
C MET A 36 7.46 -5.73 7.78
N ILE A 37 6.53 -6.68 7.61
CA ILE A 37 5.68 -6.77 6.40
C ILE A 37 4.82 -5.52 6.27
N ALA A 38 4.20 -5.04 7.35
CA ALA A 38 3.40 -3.82 7.34
C ALA A 38 4.23 -2.59 6.96
N SER A 39 5.44 -2.46 7.52
CA SER A 39 6.36 -1.36 7.21
C SER A 39 6.77 -1.36 5.73
N VAL A 40 7.13 -2.53 5.19
CA VAL A 40 7.50 -2.66 3.77
C VAL A 40 6.31 -2.35 2.85
N HIS A 41 5.10 -2.80 3.20
CA HIS A 41 3.89 -2.49 2.44
C HIS A 41 3.64 -0.97 2.39
N ASN A 42 3.66 -0.30 3.55
CA ASN A 42 3.43 1.14 3.64
C ASN A 42 4.49 1.93 2.88
N LEU A 43 5.77 1.57 3.04
CA LEU A 43 6.87 2.23 2.35
C LEU A 43 6.73 2.10 0.83
N ALA A 44 6.42 0.90 0.33
CA ALA A 44 6.21 0.67 -1.09
C ALA A 44 5.05 1.51 -1.64
N PHE A 45 3.94 1.61 -0.91
CA PHE A 45 2.82 2.47 -1.28
C PHE A 45 3.22 3.95 -1.38
N PHE A 46 3.89 4.49 -0.36
CA PHE A 46 4.27 5.92 -0.37
C PHE A 46 5.30 6.24 -1.44
N LEU A 47 6.28 5.35 -1.69
CA LEU A 47 7.25 5.51 -2.77
C LEU A 47 6.58 5.52 -4.15
N TRP A 48 5.57 4.67 -4.36
CA TRP A 48 4.76 4.70 -5.57
C TRP A 48 3.92 5.99 -5.66
N LEU A 49 3.30 6.42 -4.57
CA LEU A 49 2.47 7.62 -4.54
C LEU A 49 3.26 8.87 -4.95
N VAL A 50 4.48 9.06 -4.43
CA VAL A 50 5.32 10.20 -4.81
C VAL A 50 5.86 10.09 -6.24
N LYS A 51 6.07 8.87 -6.74
CA LYS A 51 6.46 8.64 -8.13
C LYS A 51 5.34 9.03 -9.10
N GLU A 52 4.10 8.65 -8.81
CA GLU A 52 2.93 9.06 -9.60
C GLU A 52 2.68 10.56 -9.50
N ALA A 53 2.81 11.14 -8.30
CA ALA A 53 2.73 12.59 -8.11
C ALA A 53 3.73 13.32 -9.02
N ARG A 54 4.99 12.86 -9.07
CA ARG A 54 6.00 13.43 -9.97
C ARG A 54 5.59 13.32 -11.44
N ARG A 55 5.04 12.17 -11.87
CA ARG A 55 4.57 11.96 -13.24
C ARG A 55 3.49 12.97 -13.63
N HIS A 56 2.47 13.13 -12.79
CA HIS A 56 1.38 14.08 -13.01
C HIS A 56 1.82 15.56 -12.94
N ILE A 57 2.87 15.87 -12.18
CA ILE A 57 3.48 17.22 -12.22
C ILE A 57 4.11 17.49 -13.60
N LEU A 58 4.82 16.51 -14.16
CA LEU A 58 5.44 16.64 -15.48
C LEU A 58 4.42 16.65 -16.63
N GLU A 59 3.29 15.95 -16.47
CA GLU A 59 2.18 15.93 -17.42
C GLU A 59 1.27 17.18 -17.31
N GLY A 60 1.38 17.96 -16.23
CA GLY A 60 0.65 19.20 -16.02
C GLY A 60 -0.78 19.04 -15.45
N ASP A 61 -1.16 17.82 -15.08
CA ASP A 61 -2.51 17.47 -14.58
C ASP A 61 -2.56 17.16 -13.07
N PHE A 62 -1.45 17.40 -12.35
CA PHE A 62 -1.30 17.10 -10.93
C PHE A 62 -2.45 17.59 -10.03
N ALA A 63 -2.99 18.78 -10.26
CA ALA A 63 -4.04 19.33 -9.41
C ALA A 63 -5.33 18.49 -9.46
N VAL A 64 -5.72 18.03 -10.66
CA VAL A 64 -6.89 17.18 -10.87
C VAL A 64 -6.62 15.79 -10.28
N TRP A 65 -5.48 15.19 -10.63
CA TRP A 65 -5.08 13.89 -10.12
C TRP A 65 -5.01 13.86 -8.59
N LYS A 66 -4.42 14.89 -7.96
CA LYS A 66 -4.29 14.98 -6.50
C LYS A 66 -5.64 14.94 -5.82
N LYS A 67 -6.63 15.67 -6.33
CA LYS A 67 -7.98 15.72 -5.76
C LYS A 67 -8.58 14.31 -5.69
N ASP A 68 -8.56 13.61 -6.83
CA ASP A 68 -9.09 12.25 -6.93
C ASP A 68 -8.29 11.25 -6.08
N MET A 69 -6.96 11.40 -6.05
CA MET A 69 -6.08 10.52 -5.31
C MET A 69 -6.27 10.64 -3.80
N VAL A 70 -6.40 11.87 -3.27
CA VAL A 70 -6.67 12.10 -1.84
C VAL A 70 -7.99 11.45 -1.43
N GLU A 71 -9.05 11.62 -2.20
CA GLU A 71 -10.35 10.98 -1.92
C GLU A 71 -10.24 9.44 -1.94
N ARG A 72 -9.50 8.88 -2.91
CA ARG A 72 -9.30 7.41 -3.00
C ARG A 72 -8.52 6.86 -1.81
N VAL A 73 -7.47 7.54 -1.36
CA VAL A 73 -6.67 7.12 -0.21
C VAL A 73 -7.50 7.23 1.08
N GLN A 74 -8.25 8.32 1.27
CA GLN A 74 -9.13 8.47 2.43
C GLN A 74 -10.22 7.39 2.52
N ARG A 75 -10.75 6.91 1.40
CA ARG A 75 -11.74 5.82 1.38
C ARG A 75 -11.14 4.43 1.60
N ARG A 76 -9.82 4.26 1.39
CA ARG A 76 -9.10 3.00 1.58
C ARG A 76 -8.57 2.82 3.01
N LEU A 77 -8.37 3.93 3.73
CA LEU A 77 -8.03 3.97 5.15
C LEU A 77 -9.27 3.73 6.01
#